data_AF-A0AAQ3Y7H1-F1
#
_entry.id   AF-A0AAQ3Y7H1-F1
#
_cell.length_a   1.000
_cell.length_b   1.000
_cell.length_c   1.000
_cell.angle_alpha   90.00
_cell.angle_beta   90.00
_cell.angle_gamma   90.00
#
_symmetry.space_group_name_H-M   'P 1'
#
loop_
_entity.id
_entity.type
_entity.pdbx_description
1 polymer ?
#
loop_
_entity_poly.entity_id
_entity_poly.type
_entity_poly.pdbx_seq_one_letter_code
_entity_poly.pdbx_strand_id
1 'polypeptide(L)'
;MSIQQRMNELFESKIVSYSMDILENKLSLELELLENEVITNYSVEFMNISTFYFINNTTDERKEIFPPEKDDYLELTSINLSNDIINISLDCEEEVWLKQYNGCGKVILEIWSKLVVLEADKFKVNNDIYDL
;
A
#
# COMPACT_ATOMS: atom_id res chain seq x y z
N MET A 1 -7.72 5.82 -19.87
CA MET A 1 -8.11 5.55 -18.47
C MET A 1 -7.02 6.17 -17.60
N SER A 2 -7.38 6.88 -16.54
CA SER A 2 -6.39 7.43 -15.59
C SER A 2 -5.83 6.33 -14.69
N ILE A 3 -4.66 6.57 -14.09
CA ILE A 3 -4.06 5.62 -13.14
C ILE A 3 -5.00 5.36 -11.96
N GLN A 4 -5.63 6.42 -11.42
CA GLN A 4 -6.62 6.26 -10.36
C GLN A 4 -7.81 5.39 -10.77
N GLN A 5 -8.31 5.53 -12.00
CA GLN A 5 -9.39 4.66 -12.48
C GLN A 5 -8.94 3.19 -12.51
N ARG A 6 -7.71 2.92 -12.91
CA ARG A 6 -7.15 1.56 -12.89
C ARG A 6 -6.97 1.01 -11.48
N MET A 7 -6.58 1.87 -10.53
CA MET A 7 -6.50 1.51 -9.12
C MET A 7 -7.88 1.20 -8.52
N ASN A 8 -8.91 1.96 -8.89
CA ASN A 8 -10.29 1.74 -8.41
C ASN A 8 -10.86 0.38 -8.82
N GLU A 9 -10.36 -0.24 -9.89
CA GLU A 9 -10.76 -1.61 -10.29
C GLU A 9 -10.29 -2.68 -9.30
N LEU A 10 -9.39 -2.33 -8.36
CA LEU A 10 -8.84 -3.22 -7.34
C LEU A 10 -9.54 -3.08 -5.98
N PHE A 11 -10.41 -2.08 -5.83
CA PHE A 11 -11.17 -1.85 -4.60
C PHE A 11 -12.00 -3.08 -4.21
N GLU A 12 -12.17 -3.33 -2.91
CA GLU A 12 -12.88 -4.50 -2.35
C GLU A 12 -12.25 -5.87 -2.71
N SER A 13 -11.06 -5.88 -3.32
CA SER A 13 -10.37 -7.13 -3.58
C SER A 13 -9.87 -7.77 -2.29
N LYS A 14 -10.01 -9.08 -2.21
CA LYS A 14 -9.33 -9.92 -1.24
C LYS A 14 -7.84 -9.99 -1.57
N ILE A 15 -6.99 -9.70 -0.61
CA ILE A 15 -5.55 -9.88 -0.70
C ILE A 15 -5.23 -11.34 -0.40
N VAL A 16 -4.87 -12.10 -1.43
CA VAL A 16 -4.51 -13.52 -1.35
C VAL A 16 -3.09 -13.69 -0.85
N SER A 17 -2.18 -12.84 -1.30
CA SER A 17 -0.81 -12.80 -0.82
C SER A 17 -0.20 -11.41 -1.00
N TYR A 18 0.83 -11.10 -0.21
CA TYR A 18 1.55 -9.84 -0.29
C TYR A 18 3.03 -10.06 0.07
N SER A 19 3.90 -9.23 -0.48
CA SER A 19 5.30 -9.15 -0.08
C SER A 19 5.84 -7.74 -0.23
N MET A 20 6.53 -7.27 0.81
CA MET A 20 7.33 -6.04 0.75
C MET A 20 8.80 -6.45 0.75
N ASP A 21 9.49 -6.21 -0.35
CA ASP A 21 10.92 -6.43 -0.50
C ASP A 21 11.64 -5.08 -0.45
N ILE A 22 12.33 -4.84 0.66
CA ILE A 22 13.05 -3.58 0.91
C ILE A 22 14.33 -3.51 0.08
N LEU A 23 14.95 -4.64 -0.29
CA LEU A 23 16.19 -4.64 -1.07
C LEU A 23 15.91 -4.42 -2.56
N GLU A 24 14.83 -5.01 -3.06
CA GLU A 24 14.35 -4.81 -4.43
C GLU A 24 13.44 -3.58 -4.58
N ASN A 25 13.17 -2.86 -3.48
CA ASN A 25 12.31 -1.68 -3.45
C ASN A 25 10.93 -1.93 -4.09
N LYS A 26 10.25 -3.00 -3.67
CA LYS A 26 9.04 -3.49 -4.31
C LYS A 26 7.97 -3.94 -3.31
N LEU A 27 6.73 -3.57 -3.58
CA LEU A 27 5.53 -4.15 -2.93
C LEU A 27 4.76 -4.94 -3.99
N SER A 28 4.52 -6.22 -3.73
CA SER A 28 3.70 -7.09 -4.56
C SER A 28 2.43 -7.50 -3.82
N LEU A 29 1.30 -7.50 -4.52
CA LEU A 29 0.00 -7.96 -4.02
C LEU A 29 -0.62 -8.89 -5.05
N GLU A 30 -1.13 -10.03 -4.61
CA GLU A 30 -2.03 -10.87 -5.41
C GLU A 30 -3.44 -10.70 -4.87
N LEU A 31 -4.35 -10.28 -5.74
CA LEU A 31 -5.70 -9.86 -5.39
C LEU A 31 -6.75 -10.73 -6.09
N GLU A 32 -7.85 -10.99 -5.39
CA GLU A 32 -9.02 -11.71 -5.90
C GLU A 32 -10.26 -10.81 -5.72
N LEU A 33 -10.92 -10.47 -6.81
CA LEU A 33 -12.15 -9.68 -6.82
C LEU A 33 -13.33 -10.56 -7.25
N LEU A 34 -14.38 -10.62 -6.43
CA LEU A 34 -15.62 -11.34 -6.73
C LEU A 34 -16.72 -10.34 -7.12
N GLU A 35 -17.01 -10.25 -8.41
CA GLU A 35 -18.09 -9.40 -8.93
C GLU A 35 -19.07 -10.26 -9.74
N ASN A 36 -20.37 -10.19 -9.41
CA ASN A 36 -21.43 -10.91 -10.13
C ASN A 36 -21.14 -12.42 -10.31
N GLU A 37 -20.65 -13.08 -9.24
CA GLU A 37 -20.25 -14.50 -9.23
C GLU A 37 -19.02 -14.83 -10.09
N VAL A 38 -18.35 -13.83 -10.66
CA VAL A 38 -17.11 -13.97 -11.42
C VAL A 38 -15.92 -13.59 -10.55
N ILE A 39 -14.98 -14.53 -10.42
CA ILE A 39 -13.70 -14.28 -9.76
C ILE A 39 -12.71 -13.75 -10.79
N THR A 40 -12.16 -12.56 -10.53
CA THR A 40 -11.08 -11.95 -11.30
C THR A 40 -9.83 -11.84 -10.42
N ASN A 41 -8.70 -12.30 -10.94
CA ASN A 41 -7.42 -12.22 -10.25
C ASN A 41 -6.57 -11.08 -10.80
N TYR A 42 -5.90 -10.34 -9.92
CA TYR A 42 -4.97 -9.29 -10.28
C TYR A 42 -3.61 -9.52 -9.62
N SER A 43 -2.54 -9.40 -10.39
CA SER A 43 -1.18 -9.30 -9.87
C SER A 43 -0.75 -7.83 -9.91
N VAL A 44 -0.44 -7.26 -8.74
CA VAL A 44 -0.14 -5.84 -8.58
C VAL A 44 1.26 -5.66 -8.04
N GLU A 45 2.03 -4.75 -8.64
CA GLU A 45 3.38 -4.40 -8.17
C GLU A 45 3.56 -2.88 -8.11
N PHE A 46 4.03 -2.37 -6.98
CA PHE A 46 4.62 -1.05 -6.86
C PHE A 46 6.14 -1.20 -6.88
N MET A 47 6.82 -0.54 -7.81
CA MET A 47 8.25 -0.73 -8.08
C MET A 47 9.03 0.56 -7.85
N ASN A 48 10.33 0.41 -7.58
CA ASN A 48 11.23 1.51 -7.22
C ASN A 48 10.69 2.33 -6.04
N ILE A 49 10.25 1.65 -4.98
CA ILE A 49 9.78 2.31 -3.77
C ILE A 49 10.95 2.98 -3.06
N SER A 50 10.94 4.30 -2.95
CA SER A 50 11.96 5.07 -2.20
C SER A 50 11.55 5.31 -0.75
N THR A 51 10.25 5.40 -0.48
CA THR A 51 9.71 5.63 0.86
C THR A 51 8.53 4.70 1.12
N PHE A 52 8.53 4.06 2.29
CA PHE A 52 7.45 3.21 2.78
C PHE A 52 7.09 3.64 4.20
N TYR A 53 5.82 3.99 4.42
CA TYR A 53 5.26 4.23 5.74
C TYR A 53 4.13 3.26 6.00
N PHE A 54 4.17 2.63 7.17
CA PHE A 54 3.13 1.72 7.65
C PHE A 54 2.71 2.12 9.04
N ILE A 55 1.40 2.14 9.27
CA ILE A 55 0.84 2.21 10.61
C ILE A 55 -0.32 1.22 10.73
N ASN A 56 -0.24 0.38 11.77
CA ASN A 56 -1.33 -0.49 12.17
C ASN A 56 -2.36 0.39 12.89
N ASN A 57 -3.56 0.59 12.37
CA ASN A 57 -4.62 1.36 13.05
C ASN A 57 -4.21 2.80 13.46
N THR A 58 -5.02 3.45 14.31
CA THR A 58 -4.86 4.84 14.73
C THR A 58 -4.72 4.94 16.25
N THR A 59 -4.21 6.07 16.73
CA THR A 59 -4.05 6.32 18.17
C THR A 59 -3.34 5.16 18.88
N ASP A 60 -3.65 4.85 20.13
CA ASP A 60 -3.00 3.78 20.88
C ASP A 60 -3.41 2.36 20.45
N GLU A 61 -4.53 2.20 19.74
CA GLU A 61 -4.92 0.92 19.11
C GLU A 61 -3.84 0.41 18.15
N ARG A 62 -2.96 1.30 17.67
CA ARG A 62 -1.80 0.91 16.86
C ARG A 62 -0.90 -0.14 17.47
N LYS A 63 -0.89 -0.22 18.80
CA LYS A 63 -0.08 -1.15 19.59
C LYS A 63 -0.78 -2.51 19.77
N GLU A 64 -2.07 -2.61 19.44
CA GLU A 64 -2.88 -3.82 19.59
C GLU A 64 -2.77 -4.66 18.31
N ILE A 65 -1.69 -5.44 18.22
CA ILE A 65 -1.40 -6.26 17.05
C ILE A 65 -2.01 -7.64 17.25
N PHE A 66 -3.06 -7.93 16.49
CA PHE A 66 -3.68 -9.25 16.42
C PHE A 66 -3.36 -9.90 15.07
N PRO A 67 -2.87 -11.15 15.05
CA PRO A 67 -2.80 -11.87 13.80
C PRO A 67 -4.22 -12.11 13.26
N PRO A 68 -4.42 -12.09 11.93
CA PRO A 68 -5.69 -12.50 11.34
C PRO A 68 -6.07 -13.91 11.81
N GLU A 69 -7.36 -14.14 12.07
CA GLU A 69 -7.87 -15.47 12.35
C GLU A 69 -7.78 -16.37 11.11
N LYS A 70 -7.94 -17.69 11.29
CA LYS A 70 -7.77 -18.65 10.19
C LYS A 70 -8.75 -18.43 9.02
N ASP A 71 -9.92 -17.88 9.33
CA ASP A 71 -11.01 -17.66 8.36
C ASP A 71 -11.13 -16.18 7.95
N ASP A 72 -10.23 -15.32 8.43
CA ASP A 72 -10.15 -13.92 8.06
C ASP A 72 -9.56 -13.76 6.65
N TYR A 73 -10.11 -12.84 5.86
CA TYR A 73 -9.56 -12.48 4.55
C TYR A 73 -9.13 -11.01 4.55
N LEU A 74 -7.86 -10.74 4.28
CA LEU A 74 -7.42 -9.34 4.17
C LEU A 74 -8.13 -8.67 2.98
N GLU A 75 -8.79 -7.54 3.21
CA GLU A 75 -9.46 -6.78 2.15
C GLU A 75 -8.69 -5.48 1.86
N LEU A 76 -8.53 -5.17 0.58
CA LEU A 76 -8.05 -3.86 0.14
C LEU A 76 -9.22 -2.86 0.21
N THR A 77 -9.35 -2.20 1.36
CA THR A 77 -10.43 -1.25 1.65
C THR A 77 -10.22 0.09 0.96
N SER A 78 -9.02 0.40 0.48
CA SER A 78 -8.74 1.63 -0.24
C SER A 78 -7.45 1.55 -1.04
N ILE A 79 -7.44 2.17 -2.23
CA ILE A 79 -6.24 2.40 -3.03
C ILE A 79 -6.37 3.73 -3.78
N ASN A 80 -5.49 4.67 -3.47
CA ASN A 80 -5.56 6.02 -4.02
C ASN A 80 -4.18 6.57 -4.38
N LEU A 81 -4.16 7.35 -5.45
CA LEU A 81 -3.07 8.23 -5.84
C LEU A 81 -3.42 9.65 -5.40
N SER A 82 -2.68 10.17 -4.43
CA SER A 82 -2.83 11.53 -3.94
C SER A 82 -2.37 12.55 -5.00
N ASN A 83 -3.14 13.62 -5.14
CA ASN A 83 -2.74 14.78 -5.94
C ASN A 83 -1.64 15.60 -5.24
N ASP A 84 -1.56 15.51 -3.92
CA ASP A 84 -0.57 16.19 -3.09
C ASP A 84 0.50 15.22 -2.59
N ILE A 85 1.68 15.76 -2.30
CA ILE A 85 2.77 15.00 -1.68
C ILE A 85 2.48 14.86 -0.17
N ILE A 86 2.49 13.62 0.32
CA ILE A 86 2.38 13.30 1.74
C ILE A 86 3.78 13.31 2.34
N ASN A 87 4.11 14.27 3.20
CA ASN A 87 5.43 14.33 3.82
C ASN A 87 5.52 13.39 5.03
N ILE A 88 6.60 12.62 5.10
CA ILE A 88 6.90 11.71 6.22
C ILE A 88 8.21 12.21 6.86
N SER A 89 8.10 12.76 8.07
CA SER A 89 9.25 13.34 8.78
C SER A 89 9.57 12.57 10.05
N LEU A 90 10.86 12.35 10.29
CA LEU A 90 11.37 11.80 11.55
C LEU A 90 11.85 12.94 12.44
N ASP A 91 11.20 13.13 13.58
CA ASP A 91 11.61 14.12 14.58
C ASP A 91 12.04 13.43 15.87
N CYS A 92 13.33 13.55 16.18
CA CYS A 92 13.93 13.04 17.39
C CYS A 92 14.97 14.06 17.88
N GLU A 93 14.83 14.51 19.12
CA GLU A 93 15.76 15.48 19.73
C GLU A 93 17.13 14.84 20.02
N GLU A 94 17.15 13.57 20.41
CA GLU A 94 18.38 12.85 20.74
C GLU A 94 19.16 12.45 19.47
N GLU A 95 18.45 12.01 18.44
CA GLU A 95 19.02 11.48 17.19
C GLU A 95 18.72 12.43 16.01
N VAL A 96 19.23 13.66 16.08
CA VAL A 96 18.95 14.75 15.12
C VAL A 96 19.24 14.37 13.66
N TRP A 97 20.21 13.47 13.43
CA TRP A 97 20.57 13.02 12.09
C TRP A 97 19.43 12.29 11.37
N LEU A 98 18.44 11.76 12.09
CA LEU A 98 17.26 11.11 11.49
C LEU A 98 16.48 12.04 10.56
N LYS A 99 16.57 13.37 10.77
CA LYS A 99 15.92 14.38 9.92
C LYS A 99 16.39 14.34 8.46
N GLN A 100 17.58 13.79 8.18
CA GLN A 100 18.07 13.64 6.80
C GLN A 100 17.39 12.49 6.04
N TYR A 101 16.65 11.62 6.75
CA TYR A 101 15.92 10.48 6.19
C TYR A 101 14.41 10.73 6.11
N ASN A 102 14.00 11.99 6.05
CA ASN A 102 12.62 12.34 5.71
C ASN A 102 12.29 11.83 4.31
N GLY A 103 11.08 11.32 4.13
CA GLY A 103 10.58 10.83 2.86
C GLY A 103 9.25 11.46 2.51
N CYS A 104 8.65 10.98 1.43
CA CYS A 104 7.31 11.38 1.07
C CYS A 104 6.50 10.20 0.52
N GLY A 105 5.27 10.44 0.09
CA GLY A 105 4.45 9.43 -0.55
C GLY A 105 3.32 10.05 -1.35
N LYS A 106 2.78 9.25 -2.25
CA LYS A 106 1.64 9.60 -3.11
C LYS A 106 0.63 8.47 -3.22
N VAL A 107 1.06 7.22 -3.15
CA VAL A 107 0.15 6.08 -3.14
C VAL A 107 -0.29 5.82 -1.71
N ILE A 108 -1.60 5.68 -1.50
CA ILE A 108 -2.23 5.37 -0.22
C ILE A 108 -2.99 4.07 -0.38
N LEU A 109 -2.66 3.07 0.44
CA LEU A 109 -3.42 1.83 0.56
C LEU A 109 -4.00 1.73 1.97
N GLU A 110 -5.22 1.24 2.07
CA GLU A 110 -5.80 0.83 3.34
C GLU A 110 -6.17 -0.65 3.29
N ILE A 111 -5.75 -1.39 4.31
CA ILE A 111 -5.98 -2.83 4.47
C ILE A 111 -6.44 -3.07 5.90
N TRP A 112 -7.75 -3.22 6.13
CA TRP A 112 -8.31 -3.52 7.47
C TRP A 112 -7.75 -2.59 8.56
N SER A 113 -8.02 -1.29 8.42
CA SER A 113 -7.55 -0.22 9.29
C SER A 113 -6.02 -0.06 9.34
N LYS A 114 -5.26 -0.75 8.49
CA LYS A 114 -3.81 -0.55 8.34
C LYS A 114 -3.58 0.38 7.17
N LEU A 115 -2.86 1.46 7.42
CA LEU A 115 -2.52 2.44 6.40
C LEU A 115 -1.11 2.17 5.90
N VAL A 116 -0.97 2.13 4.58
CA VAL A 116 0.32 2.12 3.87
C VAL A 116 0.40 3.35 3.00
N VAL A 117 1.51 4.08 3.09
CA VAL A 117 1.82 5.21 2.20
C VAL A 117 3.15 4.94 1.51
N LEU A 118 3.15 5.07 0.18
CA LEU A 118 4.32 4.76 -0.66
C LEU A 118 4.70 5.96 -1.54
N GLU A 119 5.99 6.15 -1.71
CA GLU A 119 6.59 6.82 -2.86
C GLU A 119 7.15 5.73 -3.76
N ALA A 120 6.58 5.57 -4.95
CA ALA A 120 6.97 4.58 -5.94
C ALA A 120 6.98 5.24 -7.32
N ASP A 121 7.93 4.86 -8.18
CA ASP A 121 7.98 5.39 -9.54
C ASP A 121 6.95 4.73 -10.46
N LYS A 122 6.64 3.45 -10.20
CA LYS A 122 5.85 2.63 -11.11
C LYS A 122 4.80 1.81 -10.39
N PHE A 123 3.64 1.73 -11.03
CA PHE A 123 2.55 0.85 -10.68
C PHE A 123 2.32 -0.11 -11.84
N LYS A 124 2.27 -1.41 -11.54
CA LYS A 124 1.96 -2.45 -12.50
C LYS A 124 0.75 -3.22 -12.02
N VAL A 125 -0.14 -3.52 -12.95
CA VAL A 125 -1.29 -4.40 -12.72
C VAL A 125 -1.44 -5.35 -13.90
N ASN A 126 -1.37 -6.64 -13.61
CA ASN A 126 -1.24 -7.71 -14.60
C ASN A 126 -0.02 -7.46 -15.50
N ASN A 127 -0.25 -7.17 -16.78
CA ASN A 127 0.81 -6.92 -17.76
C ASN A 127 1.00 -5.43 -18.06
N ASP A 128 0.17 -4.54 -17.51
CA ASP A 128 0.21 -3.11 -17.78
C ASP A 128 1.05 -2.37 -16.75
N ILE A 129 1.95 -1.48 -17.20
CA ILE A 129 2.84 -0.68 -16.35
C ILE A 129 2.52 0.81 -16.56
N TYR A 130 2.46 1.55 -15.45
CA TYR A 130 2.15 2.97 -15.37
C TYR A 130 3.24 3.69 -14.57
N ASP A 131 3.64 4.88 -15.02
CA ASP A 131 4.51 5.78 -14.26
C ASP A 131 3.66 6.66 -13.31
N LEU A 132 4.09 6.84 -12.06
CA LEU A 132 3.35 7.52 -10.98
C LEU A 132 3.80 8.96 -10.69
#